data_AF-A0A9W8A630-F1
#
_entry.id   AF-A0A9W8A630-F1
#
_cell.length_a   1.000
_cell.length_b   1.000
_cell.length_c   1.000
_cell.angle_alpha   90.00
_cell.angle_beta   90.00
_cell.angle_gamma   90.00
#
_symmetry.space_group_name_H-M   'P 1'
#
loop_
_entity.id
_entity.type
_entity.pdbx_description
1 polymer ?
#
loop_
_entity_poly.entity_id
_entity_poly.type
_entity_poly.pdbx_seq_one_letter_code
_entity_poly.pdbx_strand_id
1 'polypeptide(L)'
;MSLYRTEALTLYRNLLRSSRLFKTYNFREYVYRRSRDAFRENKNVSDSEKIQELLKEGNRQLQIAQRQGAINGMFSMNKVIIENTPQYSARR
;
A
#
# COMPACT_ATOMS: atom_id res chain seq x y z
N MET A 1 -20.14 9.56 -13.00
CA MET A 1 -18.86 9.37 -12.26
C MET A 1 -17.73 9.37 -13.29
N SER A 2 -16.66 10.14 -13.10
CA SER A 2 -15.47 10.08 -13.97
C SER A 2 -14.80 8.70 -13.84
N LEU A 3 -14.44 8.08 -14.97
CA LEU A 3 -13.76 6.78 -15.06
C LEU A 3 -12.50 6.75 -14.17
N TYR A 4 -11.68 7.81 -14.24
CA TYR A 4 -10.45 7.94 -13.46
C TYR A 4 -10.68 7.93 -11.95
N ARG A 5 -11.79 8.51 -11.48
CA ARG A 5 -12.11 8.51 -10.04
C ARG A 5 -12.38 7.09 -9.54
N THR A 6 -13.12 6.31 -10.32
CA THR A 6 -13.43 4.91 -9.95
C THR A 6 -12.17 4.07 -9.95
N GLU A 7 -11.33 4.22 -10.97
CA GLU A 7 -10.05 3.50 -11.08
C GLU A 7 -9.11 3.86 -9.91
N ALA A 8 -8.91 5.15 -9.63
CA ALA A 8 -8.09 5.62 -8.52
C ALA A 8 -8.56 5.07 -7.18
N LEU A 9 -9.87 5.07 -6.92
CA LEU A 9 -10.41 4.54 -5.66
C LEU A 9 -10.28 3.01 -5.56
N THR A 10 -10.35 2.29 -6.67
CA THR A 10 -10.10 0.84 -6.70
C THR A 10 -8.63 0.55 -6.42
N LEU A 11 -7.73 1.24 -7.11
CA LEU A 11 -6.29 1.13 -6.92
C LEU A 11 -5.87 1.46 -5.49
N TYR A 12 -6.42 2.54 -4.93
CA TYR A 12 -6.19 2.94 -3.53
C TYR A 12 -6.55 1.82 -2.56
N ARG A 13 -7.75 1.24 -2.67
CA ARG A 13 -8.19 0.14 -1.80
C ARG A 13 -7.30 -1.09 -1.97
N ASN A 14 -6.88 -1.41 -3.19
CA ASN A 14 -6.01 -2.55 -3.46
C ASN A 14 -4.62 -2.35 -2.84
N LEU A 15 -4.04 -1.15 -2.94
CA LEU A 15 -2.78 -0.81 -2.29
C LEU A 15 -2.88 -0.91 -0.76
N LEU A 16 -3.94 -0.33 -0.16
CA LEU A 16 -4.17 -0.46 1.29
C LEU A 16 -4.31 -1.93 1.72
N ARG A 17 -5.04 -2.75 0.96
CA ARG A 17 -5.18 -4.19 1.25
C ARG A 17 -3.85 -4.93 1.10
N SER A 18 -3.03 -4.58 0.11
CA SER A 18 -1.72 -5.20 -0.09
C SER A 18 -0.78 -5.03 1.11
N SER A 19 -0.92 -3.95 1.88
CA SER A 19 -0.15 -3.74 3.12
C SER A 19 -0.33 -4.89 4.13
N ARG A 20 -1.51 -5.54 4.15
CA ARG A 20 -1.81 -6.66 5.05
C ARG A 20 -1.06 -7.95 4.71
N LEU A 21 -0.48 -8.04 3.51
CA LEU A 21 0.36 -9.17 3.12
C LEU A 21 1.70 -9.17 3.87
N PHE A 22 2.14 -8.01 4.36
CA PHE A 22 3.38 -7.88 5.13
C PHE A 22 3.15 -8.28 6.59
N LYS A 23 3.82 -9.36 7.00
CA LYS A 23 3.79 -9.83 8.39
C LYS A 23 4.58 -8.88 9.29
N THR A 24 5.70 -8.37 8.78
CA THR A 24 6.53 -7.39 9.49
C THR A 24 5.79 -6.05 9.60
N TYR A 25 5.67 -5.53 10.83
CA TYR A 25 4.96 -4.31 11.18
C TYR A 25 5.48 -3.09 10.40
N ASN A 26 6.79 -2.90 10.37
CA ASN A 26 7.40 -1.73 9.72
C ASN A 26 7.04 -1.66 8.23
N PHE A 27 7.08 -2.80 7.52
CA PHE A 27 6.72 -2.84 6.11
C PHE A 27 5.22 -2.65 5.89
N ARG A 28 4.38 -3.28 6.72
CA ARG A 28 2.92 -3.10 6.66
C ARG A 28 2.53 -1.63 6.84
N GLU A 29 3.03 -0.99 7.89
CA GLU A 29 2.75 0.43 8.15
C GLU A 29 3.32 1.34 7.08
N TYR A 30 4.54 1.07 6.60
CA TYR A 30 5.13 1.85 5.52
C TYR A 30 4.27 1.81 4.26
N VAL A 31 3.89 0.61 3.79
CA VAL A 31 3.05 0.46 2.59
C VAL A 31 1.69 1.12 2.79
N TYR A 32 1.08 0.98 3.96
CA TYR A 32 -0.20 1.64 4.27
C TYR A 32 -0.08 3.16 4.25
N ARG A 33 0.89 3.73 4.98
CA ARG A 33 1.12 5.18 5.08
C ARG A 33 1.50 5.77 3.73
N ARG A 34 2.49 5.19 3.05
CA ARG A 34 2.96 5.69 1.75
C ARG A 34 1.85 5.71 0.72
N SER A 35 1.01 4.66 0.69
CA SER A 35 -0.16 4.61 -0.19
C SER A 35 -1.17 5.70 0.15
N ARG A 36 -1.48 5.91 1.43
CA ARG A 36 -2.40 6.98 1.86
C ARG A 36 -1.87 8.37 1.53
N ASP A 37 -0.60 8.61 1.80
CA ASP A 37 0.02 9.92 1.64
C ASP A 37 0.12 10.27 0.14
N ALA A 38 0.53 9.32 -0.72
CA ALA A 38 0.56 9.52 -2.17
C ALA A 38 -0.81 9.89 -2.77
N PHE A 39 -1.89 9.22 -2.35
CA PHE A 39 -3.24 9.53 -2.84
C PHE A 39 -3.78 10.87 -2.30
N ARG A 40 -3.34 11.29 -1.11
CA ARG A 40 -3.68 12.60 -0.55
C ARG A 40 -2.93 13.73 -1.27
N GLU A 41 -1.63 13.55 -1.49
CA GLU A 41 -0.76 14.48 -2.22
C GLU A 41 -1.30 14.78 -3.62
N ASN A 42 -1.85 13.77 -4.30
CA ASN A 42 -2.32 13.88 -5.69
C ASN A 42 -3.85 14.05 -5.83
N LYS A 43 -4.58 14.28 -4.72
CA LYS A 43 -6.07 14.32 -4.72
C LYS A 43 -6.66 15.36 -5.69
N ASN A 44 -5.98 16.48 -5.87
CA ASN A 44 -6.49 17.64 -6.61
C ASN A 44 -5.88 17.76 -8.02
N VAL A 45 -5.14 16.75 -8.49
CA VAL A 45 -4.63 16.75 -9.87
C VAL A 45 -5.82 16.64 -10.83
N SER A 46 -5.91 17.57 -11.77
CA SER A 46 -6.98 17.65 -12.77
C SER A 46 -6.52 17.36 -14.19
N ASP A 47 -5.22 17.37 -14.44
CA ASP A 47 -4.63 17.02 -15.73
C ASP A 47 -4.77 15.53 -16.01
N SER A 48 -5.45 15.19 -17.11
CA SER A 48 -5.73 13.81 -17.50
C SER A 48 -4.47 13.00 -17.79
N GLU A 49 -3.44 13.60 -18.40
CA GLU A 49 -2.20 12.88 -18.70
C GLU A 49 -1.48 12.54 -17.39
N LYS A 50 -1.40 13.52 -16.48
CA LYS A 50 -0.81 13.28 -15.16
C LYS A 50 -1.57 12.25 -14.34
N ILE A 51 -2.90 12.25 -14.39
CA ILE A 51 -3.71 11.22 -13.72
C ILE A 51 -3.37 9.83 -14.27
N GLN A 52 -3.28 9.66 -15.60
CA GLN A 52 -2.92 8.39 -16.21
C GLN A 52 -1.53 7.90 -15.80
N GLU A 53 -0.53 8.79 -15.77
CA GLU A 53 0.81 8.46 -15.30
C GLU A 53 0.80 7.97 -13.84
N LEU A 54 0.09 8.69 -12.97
CA LEU A 54 -0.02 8.34 -11.55
C LEU A 54 -0.74 6.99 -11.35
N LEU A 55 -1.79 6.71 -12.13
CA LEU A 55 -2.48 5.43 -12.11
C LEU A 55 -1.56 4.30 -12.59
N LYS A 56 -0.79 4.52 -13.67
CA LYS A 56 0.18 3.55 -14.17
C LYS A 56 1.26 3.24 -13.12
N GLU A 57 1.80 4.28 -12.48
CA GLU A 57 2.79 4.11 -11.42
C GLU A 57 2.18 3.41 -10.20
N GLY A 58 0.98 3.78 -9.76
CA GLY A 58 0.32 3.14 -8.64
C GLY A 58 0.02 1.65 -8.90
N ASN A 59 -0.35 1.28 -10.13
CA ASN A 59 -0.49 -0.13 -10.53
C ASN A 59 0.84 -0.89 -10.49
N ARG A 60 1.93 -0.27 -10.92
CA ARG A 60 3.28 -0.85 -10.81
C ARG A 60 3.65 -1.07 -9.34
N GLN A 61 3.38 -0.10 -8.48
CA GLN A 61 3.62 -0.20 -7.03
C GLN A 61 2.76 -1.28 -6.38
N LEU A 62 1.51 -1.47 -6.82
CA LEU A 62 0.64 -2.55 -6.35
C LEU A 62 1.25 -3.93 -6.65
N GLN A 63 1.74 -4.15 -7.87
CA GLN A 63 2.40 -5.41 -8.25
C GLN A 63 3.69 -5.65 -7.46
N ILE A 64 4.46 -4.59 -7.17
CA ILE A 64 5.65 -4.69 -6.32
C ILE A 64 5.23 -5.07 -4.89
N ALA A 65 4.26 -4.37 -4.30
CA ALA A 65 3.79 -4.61 -2.95
C ALA A 65 3.23 -6.04 -2.77
N GLN A 66 2.51 -6.57 -3.76
CA GLN A 66 2.00 -7.94 -3.74
C GLN A 66 3.14 -8.98 -3.74
N ARG A 67 4.15 -8.82 -4.62
CA ARG A 67 5.31 -9.72 -4.68
C ARG A 67 6.14 -9.65 -3.40
N GLN A 68 6.45 -8.44 -2.93
CA GLN A 68 7.24 -8.24 -1.73
C GLN A 68 6.50 -8.69 -0.47
N GLY A 69 5.19 -8.50 -0.41
CA GLY A 69 4.36 -9.03 0.68
C GLY A 69 4.39 -10.55 0.74
N ALA A 70 4.29 -11.23 -0.41
CA ALA A 70 4.40 -12.68 -0.48
C ALA A 70 5.78 -13.18 0.00
N ILE A 71 6.87 -12.57 -0.49
CA ILE A 71 8.24 -12.90 -0.08
C ILE A 71 8.42 -12.65 1.43
N ASN A 72 7.98 -11.50 1.94
CA ASN A 72 8.02 -11.20 3.37
C ASN A 72 7.27 -12.26 4.18
N GLY A 73 6.10 -12.70 3.70
CA GLY A 73 5.34 -13.78 4.33
C GLY A 73 6.08 -15.12 4.42
N MET A 74 6.95 -15.43 3.45
CA MET A 74 7.77 -16.65 3.41
C MET A 74 8.98 -16.58 4.34
N PHE A 75 9.63 -15.42 4.45
CA PHE A 75 10.90 -15.27 5.20
C PHE A 75 10.77 -14.61 6.59
N SER A 76 9.56 -14.31 7.04
CA SER A 76 9.29 -13.65 8.33
C SER A 76 9.33 -14.60 9.54
N MET A 77 10.29 -15.52 9.58
CA MET A 77 10.43 -16.48 10.68
C MET A 77 10.80 -15.79 12.02
N ASN A 78 11.47 -14.65 11.98
CA ASN A 78 11.85 -13.90 13.18
C ASN A 78 11.22 -12.52 13.17
N LYS A 79 10.27 -12.29 14.08
CA LYS A 79 9.72 -10.97 14.35
C LYS A 79 10.80 -10.06 14.95
N VAL A 80 10.87 -8.82 14.48
CA VAL A 80 11.72 -7.80 15.11
C VAL A 80 11.21 -7.51 16.53
N ILE A 81 12.10 -7.14 17.46
CA ILE A 81 11.81 -6.96 18.90
C ILE A 81 10.58 -6.07 19.15
N ILE A 82 10.38 -5.04 18.33
CA ILE A 82 9.25 -4.10 18.40
C ILE A 82 7.89 -4.78 18.16
N GLU A 83 7.85 -5.92 17.47
CA GLU A 83 6.61 -6.67 17.22
C GLU A 83 6.21 -7.60 18.38
N ASN A 84 7.10 -7.80 19.36
CA ASN A 84 6.81 -8.56 20.57
C ASN A 84 6.12 -7.72 21.65
N THR A 85 6.02 -6.40 21.46
CA THR A 85 5.31 -5.51 22.38
C THR A 85 3.80 -5.54 22.10
N PRO A 86 2.92 -5.60 23.13
CA PRO A 86 1.47 -5.76 22.97
C PRO A 86 0.79 -4.74 22.04
N GLN A 87 1.34 -3.52 22.01
CA GLN A 87 0.82 -2.41 21.21
C GLN A 87 0.87 -2.67 19.69
N TYR A 88 1.80 -3.52 19.24
CA TYR A 88 2.03 -3.83 17.82
C TYR A 88 1.52 -5.21 17.40
N SER A 89 1.28 -6.12 18.37
CA SER A 89 0.74 -7.46 18.12
C SER A 89 -0.79 -7.52 18.06
N ALA A 90 -1.47 -6.56 18.70
CA ALA A 90 -2.94 -6.56 18.88
C ALA A 90 -3.75 -5.96 17.72
N ARG A 91 -3.12 -5.29 16.76
CA ARG A 91 -3.80 -4.80 15.54
C ARG A 91 -3.73 -5.87 14.44
N ARG A 92 -4.48 -6.95 14.60
CA ARG A 92 -4.73 -7.94 13.53
C ARG A 92 -5.99 -7.57 12.77
#